data_AF-A0A924BYQ8-F1
#
_entry.id   AF-A0A924BYQ8-F1
#
_cell.length_a   1.000
_cell.length_b   1.000
_cell.length_c   1.000
_cell.angle_alpha   90.00
_cell.angle_beta   90.00
_cell.angle_gamma   90.00
#
_symmetry.space_group_name_H-M   'P 1'
#
loop_
_entity.id
_entity.type
_entity.pdbx_description
1 polymer ?
#
loop_
_entity_poly.entity_id
_entity_poly.type
_entity_poly.pdbx_seq_one_letter_code
_entity_poly.pdbx_strand_id
1 'polypeptide(L)'
;MNNIKNTFSIKDLENLSGIKAHTIRIWEKRYNVLEPMRTDTNIRFYDLSCLQKLLNITLLHDYGYKISKISKMSEEKIPSLVREIISQKSAKHHAISSFKMAMMNFDQTLFTSTYNNLLSEKSFKEIFYDVFIPLMNEIGFLWQTDTITPAHEHFLSYLVKQKLLINTEKLQLVAPTKT
;
A
#
# COMPACT_ATOMS: atom_id res chain seq x y z
N MET A 1 -9.78 -7.96 -23.12
CA MET A 1 -10.79 -7.71 -22.07
C MET A 1 -10.35 -8.44 -20.80
N ASN A 2 -10.18 -7.66 -19.73
CA ASN A 2 -10.00 -8.00 -18.32
C ASN A 2 -9.34 -9.35 -17.95
N ASN A 3 -8.08 -9.28 -17.56
CA ASN A 3 -7.62 -10.06 -16.42
C ASN A 3 -6.90 -9.10 -15.46
N ILE A 4 -7.69 -8.43 -14.63
CA ILE A 4 -7.17 -7.92 -13.36
C ILE A 4 -6.59 -9.15 -12.67
N LYS A 5 -5.28 -9.14 -12.37
CA LYS A 5 -4.63 -10.24 -11.66
C LYS A 5 -5.25 -10.31 -10.26
N ASN A 6 -6.27 -11.14 -10.12
CA ASN A 6 -7.00 -11.36 -8.86
C ASN A 6 -6.39 -12.52 -8.05
N THR A 7 -5.28 -13.09 -8.53
CA THR A 7 -4.56 -14.19 -7.91
C THR A 7 -3.08 -13.85 -7.79
N PHE A 8 -2.56 -13.96 -6.58
CA PHE A 8 -1.21 -13.59 -6.18
C PHE A 8 -0.48 -14.83 -5.69
N SER A 9 0.79 -14.96 -6.07
CA SER A 9 1.69 -15.96 -5.49
C SER A 9 2.21 -15.50 -4.12
N ILE A 10 2.83 -16.41 -3.37
CA ILE A 10 3.51 -16.04 -2.11
C ILE A 10 4.62 -14.98 -2.34
N LYS A 11 5.26 -14.99 -3.52
CA LYS A 11 6.30 -14.05 -3.89
C LYS A 11 5.71 -12.67 -4.18
N ASP A 12 4.55 -12.63 -4.82
CA ASP A 12 3.79 -11.40 -5.03
C ASP A 12 3.42 -10.75 -3.69
N LEU A 13 2.93 -11.54 -2.72
CA LEU A 13 2.64 -11.05 -1.37
C LEU A 13 3.88 -10.51 -0.65
N GLU A 14 5.04 -11.18 -0.79
CA GLU A 14 6.30 -10.70 -0.22
C GLU A 14 6.69 -9.33 -0.79
N ASN A 15 6.61 -9.17 -2.11
CA ASN A 15 6.95 -7.90 -2.77
C ASN A 15 5.99 -6.77 -2.37
N LEU A 16 4.69 -7.06 -2.27
CA LEU A 16 3.67 -6.05 -1.96
C LEU A 16 3.69 -5.61 -0.50
N SER A 17 3.81 -6.58 0.41
CA SER A 17 3.73 -6.35 1.85
C SER A 17 5.08 -6.01 2.50
N GLY A 18 6.19 -6.30 1.83
CA GLY A 18 7.54 -6.17 2.40
C GLY A 18 7.91 -7.27 3.41
N ILE A 19 7.03 -8.25 3.65
CA ILE A 19 7.28 -9.36 4.57
C ILE A 19 7.77 -10.58 3.80
N LYS A 20 8.91 -11.14 4.23
CA LYS A 20 9.49 -12.33 3.60
C LYS A 20 8.47 -13.48 3.48
N ALA A 21 8.44 -14.17 2.33
CA ALA A 21 7.52 -15.29 2.08
C ALA A 21 7.55 -16.36 3.19
N HIS A 22 8.73 -16.62 3.76
CA HIS A 22 8.86 -17.56 4.88
C HIS A 22 8.10 -17.10 6.14
N THR A 23 8.14 -15.81 6.45
CA THR A 23 7.41 -15.21 7.58
C THR A 23 5.90 -15.28 7.35
N ILE A 24 5.43 -14.99 6.14
CA ILE A 24 4.01 -15.11 5.77
C ILE A 24 3.53 -16.55 5.99
N ARG A 25 4.29 -17.55 5.52
CA ARG A 25 3.98 -18.99 5.77
C ARG A 25 3.95 -19.35 7.24
N ILE A 26 4.82 -18.74 8.06
CA ILE A 26 4.81 -18.94 9.50
C ILE A 26 3.52 -18.36 10.12
N TRP A 27 3.13 -17.15 9.71
CA TRP A 27 1.92 -16.51 10.21
C TRP A 27 0.67 -17.31 9.85
N GLU A 28 0.61 -17.81 8.61
CA GLU A 28 -0.41 -18.72 8.11
C GLU A 28 -0.52 -19.97 9.00
N LYS A 29 0.58 -20.70 9.20
CA LYS A 29 0.60 -21.96 9.97
C LYS A 29 0.30 -21.78 11.47
N ARG A 30 0.83 -20.71 12.10
CA ARG A 30 0.73 -20.55 13.57
C ARG A 30 -0.52 -19.81 14.02
N TYR A 31 -1.02 -18.90 13.20
CA TYR A 31 -2.03 -17.94 13.62
C TYR A 31 -3.28 -17.94 12.73
N ASN A 32 -3.29 -18.73 11.65
CA ASN A 32 -4.41 -18.82 10.70
C ASN A 32 -4.91 -17.45 10.22
N VAL A 33 -3.98 -16.49 10.07
CA VAL A 33 -4.30 -15.10 9.70
C VAL A 33 -4.58 -14.92 8.20
N LEU A 34 -4.13 -15.87 7.40
CA LEU A 34 -4.34 -15.94 5.95
C LEU A 34 -4.73 -17.38 5.63
N GLU A 35 -5.61 -17.54 4.65
CA GLU A 35 -6.04 -18.85 4.17
C GLU A 35 -5.70 -18.97 2.68
N PRO A 36 -4.67 -19.74 2.31
CA PRO A 36 -4.25 -19.86 0.93
C PRO A 36 -5.22 -20.77 0.19
N MET A 37 -5.65 -20.33 -0.99
CA MET A 37 -6.30 -21.23 -1.93
C MET A 37 -5.24 -22.13 -2.58
N ARG A 38 -5.63 -23.32 -3.02
CA ARG A 38 -4.72 -24.28 -3.68
C ARG A 38 -5.23 -24.64 -5.06
N THR A 39 -4.32 -24.68 -6.02
CA THR A 39 -4.60 -25.24 -7.35
C THR A 39 -4.75 -26.75 -7.28
N ASP A 40 -5.23 -27.38 -8.35
CA ASP A 40 -5.28 -28.84 -8.49
C ASP A 40 -3.89 -29.48 -8.36
N THR A 41 -2.83 -28.73 -8.72
CA THR A 41 -1.42 -29.09 -8.53
C THR A 41 -0.88 -28.78 -7.13
N ASN A 42 -1.74 -28.43 -6.17
CA ASN A 42 -1.44 -28.14 -4.76
C ASN A 42 -0.55 -26.90 -4.53
N ILE A 43 -0.48 -25.98 -5.51
CA ILE A 43 0.27 -24.72 -5.42
C ILE A 43 -0.60 -23.68 -4.74
N ARG A 44 -0.04 -22.95 -3.77
CA ARG A 44 -0.74 -21.88 -3.05
C ARG A 44 -0.91 -20.64 -3.92
N PHE A 45 -2.11 -20.07 -3.93
CA PHE A 45 -2.40 -18.76 -4.46
C PHE A 45 -3.31 -17.98 -3.49
N TYR A 46 -3.27 -16.66 -3.59
CA TYR A 46 -3.98 -15.74 -2.71
C TYR A 46 -4.82 -14.81 -3.55
N ASP A 47 -6.00 -14.46 -3.09
CA ASP A 47 -6.84 -13.48 -3.77
C ASP A 47 -6.53 -12.05 -3.30
N LEU A 48 -7.25 -11.08 -3.86
CA LEU A 48 -7.12 -9.68 -3.46
C LEU A 48 -7.48 -9.46 -1.99
N SER A 49 -8.45 -10.21 -1.46
CA SER A 49 -8.86 -10.09 -0.05
C SER A 49 -7.75 -10.53 0.91
N CYS A 50 -7.05 -11.63 0.60
CA CYS A 50 -5.87 -12.07 1.34
C CYS A 50 -4.75 -11.03 1.31
N LEU A 51 -4.51 -10.40 0.17
CA LEU A 51 -3.51 -9.34 0.04
C LEU A 51 -3.90 -8.11 0.89
N GLN A 52 -5.14 -7.64 0.81
CA GLN A 52 -5.63 -6.52 1.64
C GLN A 52 -5.50 -6.83 3.13
N LYS A 53 -5.88 -8.05 3.54
CA LYS A 53 -5.75 -8.52 4.92
C LYS A 53 -4.28 -8.52 5.35
N LEU A 54 -3.37 -9.01 4.50
CA LEU A 54 -1.94 -8.98 4.77
C LEU A 54 -1.43 -7.54 4.94
N LEU A 55 -1.77 -6.62 4.03
CA LEU A 55 -1.34 -5.21 4.12
C LEU A 55 -1.86 -4.52 5.40
N ASN A 56 -3.09 -4.85 5.82
CA ASN A 56 -3.62 -4.37 7.09
C ASN A 56 -2.85 -4.94 8.28
N ILE A 57 -2.54 -6.24 8.26
CA ILE A 57 -1.77 -6.91 9.33
C ILE A 57 -0.35 -6.35 9.41
N THR A 58 0.32 -6.12 8.27
CA THR A 58 1.68 -5.56 8.27
C THR A 58 1.68 -4.15 8.84
N LEU A 59 0.69 -3.33 8.46
CA LEU A 59 0.52 -2.00 9.01
C LEU A 59 0.34 -2.02 10.54
N LEU A 60 -0.53 -2.90 11.06
CA LEU A 60 -0.71 -3.07 12.51
C LEU A 60 0.58 -3.58 13.19
N HIS A 61 1.27 -4.52 12.56
CA HIS A 61 2.53 -5.07 13.06
C HIS A 61 3.62 -4.00 13.17
N ASP A 62 3.76 -3.16 12.14
CA ASP A 62 4.73 -2.07 12.11
C ASP A 62 4.41 -0.99 13.16
N TYR A 63 3.14 -0.85 13.54
CA TYR A 63 2.69 -0.01 14.66
C TYR A 63 2.92 -0.65 16.04
N GLY A 64 3.58 -1.82 16.10
CA GLY A 64 3.96 -2.50 17.33
C GLY A 64 2.94 -3.51 17.86
N TYR A 65 1.85 -3.78 17.13
CA TYR A 65 0.94 -4.86 17.50
C TYR A 65 1.58 -6.22 17.22
N LYS A 66 1.64 -7.09 18.23
CA LYS A 66 2.13 -8.47 18.04
C LYS A 66 1.15 -9.24 17.13
N ILE A 67 1.68 -10.02 16.20
CA ILE A 67 0.88 -10.88 15.30
C ILE A 67 -0.07 -11.80 16.07
N SER A 68 0.34 -12.29 17.25
CA SER A 68 -0.50 -13.11 18.12
C SER A 68 -1.73 -12.37 18.67
N LYS A 69 -1.65 -11.04 18.84
CA LYS A 69 -2.78 -10.19 19.22
C LYS A 69 -3.65 -9.92 18.00
N ILE A 70 -3.04 -9.57 16.86
CA ILE A 70 -3.76 -9.29 15.60
C ILE A 70 -4.58 -10.51 15.15
N SER A 71 -4.01 -11.72 15.24
CA SER A 71 -4.69 -12.96 14.86
C SER A 71 -5.96 -13.30 15.66
N LYS A 72 -6.12 -12.70 16.84
CA LYS A 72 -7.30 -12.88 17.70
C LYS A 72 -8.34 -11.79 17.51
N MET A 73 -8.06 -10.79 16.66
CA MET A 73 -9.01 -9.71 16.36
C MET A 73 -10.03 -10.21 15.34
N SER A 74 -11.27 -9.74 15.44
CA SER A 74 -12.28 -10.01 14.41
C SER A 74 -11.90 -9.31 13.11
N GLU A 75 -12.29 -9.91 11.98
CA GLU A 75 -11.94 -9.37 10.65
C GLU A 75 -12.45 -7.95 10.43
N GLU A 76 -13.54 -7.55 11.10
CA GLU A 76 -14.09 -6.18 11.05
C GLU A 76 -13.33 -5.17 11.93
N LYS A 77 -12.65 -5.65 12.98
CA LYS A 77 -11.85 -4.80 13.88
C LYS A 77 -10.52 -4.40 13.26
N ILE A 78 -9.97 -5.21 12.36
CA ILE A 78 -8.68 -4.93 11.72
C ILE A 78 -8.77 -3.66 10.84
N PRO A 79 -9.70 -3.53 9.88
CA PRO A 79 -9.84 -2.34 9.06
C PRO A 79 -10.17 -1.08 9.85
N SER A 80 -10.98 -1.18 10.91
CA SER A 80 -11.34 -0.03 11.75
C SER A 80 -10.14 0.48 12.56
N LEU A 81 -9.39 -0.42 13.20
CA LEU A 81 -8.17 -0.06 13.92
C LEU A 81 -7.09 0.52 12.98
N VAL A 82 -6.99 -0.03 11.76
CA VAL A 82 -6.11 0.51 10.71
C VAL A 82 -6.51 1.95 10.37
N ARG A 83 -7.80 2.22 10.17
CA ARG A 83 -8.30 3.59 9.92
C ARG A 83 -8.00 4.53 11.08
N GLU A 84 -8.18 4.08 12.32
CA GLU A 84 -7.83 4.86 13.51
C GLU A 84 -6.33 5.18 13.59
N ILE A 85 -5.47 4.20 13.32
CA ILE A 85 -4.01 4.39 13.32
C ILE A 85 -3.57 5.38 12.24
N ILE A 86 -4.10 5.24 11.02
CA ILE A 86 -3.87 6.17 9.91
C ILE A 86 -4.30 7.59 10.32
N SER A 87 -5.34 7.72 11.15
CA SER A 87 -5.85 9.00 11.63
C SER A 87 -5.08 9.59 12.82
N GLN A 88 -4.43 8.79 13.67
CA GLN A 88 -3.96 9.24 15.00
C GLN A 88 -2.46 9.55 15.10
N LYS A 89 -1.56 8.95 14.32
CA LYS A 89 -0.11 9.08 14.56
C LYS A 89 0.73 9.03 13.28
N SER A 90 1.05 10.23 12.79
CA SER A 90 1.99 10.59 11.71
C SER A 90 2.02 9.64 10.50
N ALA A 91 1.56 10.15 9.36
CA ALA A 91 1.57 9.51 8.05
C ALA A 91 2.98 9.07 7.55
N LYS A 92 4.05 9.40 8.27
CA LYS A 92 5.46 9.30 7.86
C LYS A 92 5.95 7.87 7.54
N HIS A 93 5.48 6.83 8.26
CA HIS A 93 5.90 5.45 8.04
C HIS A 93 4.88 4.57 7.29
N HIS A 94 3.63 5.01 7.20
CA HIS A 94 2.53 4.19 6.68
C HIS A 94 1.93 4.69 5.37
N ALA A 95 2.32 5.89 4.93
CA ALA A 95 1.84 6.47 3.67
C ALA A 95 2.06 5.55 2.47
N ILE A 96 3.22 4.90 2.36
CA ILE A 96 3.52 3.99 1.24
C ILE A 96 2.53 2.82 1.22
N SER A 97 2.29 2.17 2.36
CA SER A 97 1.31 1.08 2.48
C SER A 97 -0.11 1.55 2.17
N SER A 98 -0.50 2.74 2.65
CA SER A 98 -1.81 3.33 2.33
C SER A 98 -1.96 3.66 0.84
N PHE A 99 -0.91 4.17 0.19
CA PHE A 99 -0.91 4.42 -1.25
C PHE A 99 -0.96 3.12 -2.06
N LYS A 100 -0.25 2.07 -1.65
CA LYS A 100 -0.37 0.74 -2.25
C LYS A 100 -1.79 0.19 -2.12
N MET A 101 -2.42 0.33 -0.96
CA MET A 101 -3.79 -0.11 -0.74
C MET A 101 -4.79 0.68 -1.60
N ALA A 102 -4.61 2.00 -1.70
CA ALA A 102 -5.38 2.85 -2.60
C ALA A 102 -5.24 2.39 -4.06
N MET A 103 -4.02 2.05 -4.49
CA MET A 103 -3.76 1.51 -5.82
C MET A 103 -4.44 0.16 -6.06
N MET A 104 -4.27 -0.81 -5.16
CA MET A 104 -4.84 -2.15 -5.31
C MET A 104 -6.37 -2.14 -5.36
N ASN A 105 -7.00 -1.14 -4.74
CA ASN A 105 -8.45 -1.01 -4.66
C ASN A 105 -9.02 0.03 -5.64
N PHE A 106 -8.17 0.68 -6.44
CA PHE A 106 -8.54 1.86 -7.24
C PHE A 106 -9.28 2.95 -6.42
N ASP A 107 -8.90 3.09 -5.15
CA ASP A 107 -9.54 4.01 -4.21
C ASP A 107 -8.83 5.38 -4.21
N GLN A 108 -9.36 6.28 -5.04
CA GLN A 108 -8.85 7.65 -5.16
C GLN A 108 -9.09 8.49 -3.88
N THR A 109 -10.13 8.15 -3.10
CA THR A 109 -10.46 8.85 -1.86
C THR A 109 -9.42 8.56 -0.79
N LEU A 110 -9.02 7.29 -0.67
CA LEU A 110 -7.93 6.88 0.22
C LEU A 110 -6.60 7.51 -0.17
N PHE A 111 -6.28 7.57 -1.47
CA PHE A 111 -5.09 8.29 -1.95
C PHE A 111 -5.12 9.76 -1.52
N THR A 112 -6.24 10.45 -1.76
CA THR A 112 -6.36 11.89 -1.51
C THR A 112 -6.30 12.22 -0.02
N SER A 113 -6.98 11.45 0.82
CA SER A 113 -6.92 11.62 2.27
C SER A 113 -5.52 11.37 2.82
N THR A 114 -4.84 10.30 2.37
CA THR A 114 -3.45 10.02 2.74
C THR A 114 -2.50 11.16 2.35
N TYR A 115 -2.65 11.70 1.14
CA TYR A 115 -1.85 12.83 0.67
C TYR A 115 -2.12 14.11 1.48
N ASN A 116 -3.38 14.41 1.79
CA ASN A 116 -3.73 15.60 2.59
C ASN A 116 -3.18 15.50 4.02
N ASN A 117 -3.21 14.30 4.61
CA ASN A 117 -2.60 14.06 5.93
C ASN A 117 -1.08 14.22 5.91
N LEU A 118 -0.41 13.89 4.80
CA LEU A 118 1.02 14.17 4.66
C LEU A 118 1.29 15.68 4.53
N LEU A 119 0.45 16.41 3.79
CA LEU A 119 0.60 17.85 3.60
C LEU A 119 0.42 18.67 4.88
N SER A 120 -0.28 18.16 5.89
CA SER A 120 -0.38 18.86 7.18
C SER A 120 0.93 18.86 7.97
N GLU A 121 1.85 17.94 7.68
CA GLU A 121 3.12 17.78 8.41
C GLU A 121 4.36 18.07 7.55
N LYS A 122 4.28 17.90 6.22
CA LYS A 122 5.40 18.01 5.29
C LYS A 122 5.08 18.92 4.11
N SER A 123 6.10 19.59 3.59
CA SER A 123 6.01 20.29 2.31
C SER A 123 5.86 19.31 1.14
N PHE A 124 5.30 19.77 0.02
CA PHE A 124 5.22 18.96 -1.20
C PHE A 124 6.59 18.41 -1.64
N LYS A 125 7.65 19.22 -1.50
CA LYS A 125 9.02 18.81 -1.84
C LYS A 125 9.45 17.58 -1.03
N GLU A 126 9.24 17.62 0.29
CA GLU A 126 9.57 16.50 1.18
C GLU A 126 8.70 15.27 0.87
N ILE A 127 7.40 15.46 0.62
CA ILE A 127 6.52 14.35 0.21
C ILE A 127 7.00 13.71 -1.10
N PHE A 128 7.42 14.52 -2.06
CA PHE A 128 7.88 14.04 -3.35
C PHE A 128 9.13 13.16 -3.22
N TYR A 129 10.15 13.64 -2.51
CA TYR A 129 11.42 12.92 -2.36
C TYR A 129 11.34 11.76 -1.37
N ASP A 130 10.68 11.94 -0.22
CA ASP A 130 10.66 10.93 0.85
C ASP A 130 9.59 9.84 0.62
N VAL A 131 8.55 10.13 -0.17
CA VAL A 131 7.38 9.24 -0.29
C VAL A 131 7.12 8.85 -1.74
N PHE A 132 6.91 9.82 -2.65
CA PHE A 132 6.54 9.48 -4.03
C PHE A 132 7.67 8.80 -4.81
N ILE A 133 8.92 9.24 -4.68
CA ILE A 133 10.04 8.56 -5.35
C ILE A 133 10.21 7.10 -4.87
N PRO A 134 10.32 6.82 -3.55
CA PRO A 134 10.36 5.43 -3.07
C PRO A 134 9.16 4.61 -3.51
N LEU A 135 7.95 5.17 -3.43
CA LEU A 135 6.72 4.52 -3.87
C LEU A 135 6.75 4.16 -5.36
N MET A 136 7.17 5.08 -6.23
CA MET A 136 7.28 4.81 -7.67
C MET A 136 8.32 3.74 -8.00
N ASN A 137 9.45 3.70 -7.29
CA ASN A 137 10.44 2.64 -7.44
C ASN A 137 9.87 1.27 -7.06
N GLU A 138 9.11 1.19 -5.97
CA GLU A 138 8.45 -0.05 -5.55
C GLU A 138 7.39 -0.49 -6.56
N ILE A 139 6.56 0.43 -7.08
CA ILE A 139 5.56 0.12 -8.12
C ILE A 139 6.25 -0.38 -9.39
N GLY A 140 7.35 0.25 -9.80
CA GLY A 140 8.13 -0.18 -10.96
C GLY A 140 8.62 -1.63 -10.80
N PHE A 141 9.12 -1.98 -9.61
CA PHE A 141 9.50 -3.36 -9.30
C PHE A 141 8.30 -4.32 -9.35
N LEU A 142 7.18 -3.94 -8.74
CA LEU A 142 5.95 -4.74 -8.72
C LEU A 142 5.38 -4.98 -10.13
N TRP A 143 5.51 -4.00 -11.02
CA TRP A 143 5.12 -4.13 -12.42
C TRP A 143 6.07 -5.07 -13.17
N GLN A 144 7.39 -4.93 -12.98
CA GLN A 144 8.39 -5.84 -13.58
C GLN A 144 8.22 -7.29 -13.13
N THR A 145 7.73 -7.54 -11.92
CA THR A 145 7.48 -8.89 -11.40
C THR A 145 6.09 -9.43 -11.74
N ASP A 146 5.34 -8.76 -12.63
CA ASP A 146 3.94 -9.07 -12.98
C ASP A 146 3.03 -9.15 -11.75
N THR A 147 3.40 -8.51 -10.64
CA THR A 147 2.64 -8.54 -9.39
C THR A 147 1.43 -7.63 -9.47
N ILE A 148 1.55 -6.51 -10.19
CA ILE A 148 0.47 -5.59 -10.49
C ILE A 148 0.29 -5.45 -12.01
N THR A 149 -0.91 -5.08 -12.44
CA THR A 149 -1.16 -4.82 -13.87
C THR A 149 -0.79 -3.38 -14.25
N PRO A 150 -0.61 -3.07 -15.55
CA PRO A 150 -0.38 -1.69 -15.99
C PRO A 150 -1.48 -0.71 -15.54
N ALA A 151 -2.72 -1.18 -15.36
CA ALA A 151 -3.81 -0.33 -14.87
C ALA A 151 -3.56 0.18 -13.44
N HIS A 152 -3.00 -0.66 -12.55
CA HIS A 152 -2.67 -0.27 -11.18
C HIS A 152 -1.53 0.75 -11.17
N GLU A 153 -0.46 0.49 -11.94
CA GLU A 153 0.65 1.42 -12.11
C GLU A 153 0.15 2.77 -12.65
N HIS A 154 -0.60 2.76 -13.75
CA HIS A 154 -1.16 3.96 -14.35
C HIS A 154 -2.07 4.73 -13.39
N PHE A 155 -2.92 4.04 -12.63
CA PHE A 155 -3.77 4.68 -11.64
C PHE A 155 -2.96 5.49 -10.63
N LEU A 156 -1.93 4.89 -10.04
CA LEU A 156 -1.15 5.55 -8.99
C LEU A 156 -0.21 6.63 -9.56
N SER A 157 0.51 6.33 -10.65
CA SER A 157 1.40 7.26 -11.33
C SER A 157 0.65 8.49 -11.85
N TYR A 158 -0.57 8.31 -12.36
CA TYR A 158 -1.41 9.41 -12.81
C TYR A 158 -1.82 10.34 -11.65
N LEU A 159 -2.23 9.78 -10.51
CA LEU A 159 -2.58 10.58 -9.32
C LEU A 159 -1.38 11.36 -8.78
N VAL A 160 -0.20 10.76 -8.74
CA VAL A 160 1.05 11.45 -8.38
C VAL A 160 1.36 12.58 -9.37
N LYS A 161 1.25 12.30 -10.68
CA LYS A 161 1.44 13.30 -11.74
C LYS A 161 0.48 14.49 -11.59
N GLN A 162 -0.80 14.25 -11.28
CA GLN A 162 -1.75 15.33 -11.01
C GLN A 162 -1.28 16.24 -9.87
N LYS A 163 -0.78 15.69 -8.76
CA LYS A 163 -0.26 16.50 -7.65
C LYS A 163 0.99 17.28 -8.04
N LEU A 164 1.88 16.70 -8.84
CA LEU A 164 3.05 17.39 -9.38
C LEU A 164 2.65 18.59 -10.24
N LEU A 165 1.69 18.41 -11.15
CA LEU A 165 1.22 19.47 -12.04
C LEU A 165 0.60 20.63 -11.25
N ILE A 166 -0.28 20.33 -10.29
CA ILE A 166 -0.92 21.36 -9.44
C ILE A 166 0.13 22.16 -8.64
N ASN A 167 1.14 21.49 -8.06
CA ASN A 167 2.17 22.20 -7.29
C ASN A 167 3.11 23.00 -8.20
N THR A 168 3.39 22.51 -9.41
CA THR A 168 4.18 23.25 -10.41
C THR A 168 3.44 24.50 -10.88
N GLU A 169 2.14 24.39 -11.17
CA GLU A 169 1.29 25.51 -11.56
C GLU A 169 1.27 26.60 -10.47
N LYS A 170 1.11 26.21 -9.20
CA LYS A 170 1.16 27.15 -8.07
C LYS A 170 2.47 27.94 -8.02
N LEU A 171 3.60 27.31 -8.33
CA LEU A 171 4.91 27.98 -8.36
C LEU A 171 5.06 28.93 -9.55
N GLN A 172 4.44 28.63 -10.70
CA GLN A 172 4.47 29.52 -11.87
C GLN A 172 3.73 30.85 -11.62
N LEU A 173 2.75 30.85 -10.72
CA LEU A 173 2.00 32.05 -10.33
C LEU A 173 2.76 32.95 -9.34
N VAL A 174 3.85 32.47 -8.75
CA VAL A 174 4.67 33.25 -7.81
C VAL A 174 5.66 34.11 -8.59
N ALA A 175 5.72 35.41 -8.28
CA ALA A 175 6.69 36.30 -8.89
C ALA A 175 8.12 35.78 -8.64
N PRO A 176 8.99 35.74 -9.67
CA PRO A 176 10.34 35.21 -9.52
C PRO A 176 11.09 36.03 -8.47
N THR A 177 11.47 35.36 -7.39
CA THR A 177 12.32 35.95 -6.36
C THR A 177 13.73 35.96 -6.91
N LYS A 178 14.37 37.13 -7.02
CA LYS A 178 15.80 37.21 -7.38
C LYS A 178 16.60 36.52 -6.26
N THR A 179 17.08 35.32 -6.53
CA THR A 179 18.16 34.67 -5.76
C THR A 179 19.50 35.02 -6.36
#